data_AF-A0A968D6I9-F1
#
_entry.id   AF-A0A968D6I9-F1
#
_cell.length_a   1.000
_cell.length_b   1.000
_cell.length_c   1.000
_cell.angle_alpha   90.00
_cell.angle_beta   90.00
_cell.angle_gamma   90.00
#
_symmetry.space_group_name_H-M   'P 1'
#
loop_
_entity.id
_entity.type
_entity.pdbx_description
1 polymer ?
#
loop_
_entity_poly.entity_id
_entity_poly.type
_entity_poly.pdbx_seq_one_letter_code
_entity_poly.pdbx_strand_id
1 'polypeptide(L)'
;SVTGSTLLTWSGDPMPMANGRFDVDGEILAFGQRLEISEGSVRFPDVPADDPYLRIRAEREIFGNTQVRRAGVLVAGSVSRPTIEAYTTPITTEERALTLLVTGSDFDYERG
;
A
#
# COMPACT_ATOMS: atom_id res chain seq x y z
N SER A 1 -2.18 -6.51 12.05
CA SER A 1 -3.12 -6.01 13.07
C SER A 1 -3.91 -4.85 12.51
N VAL A 2 -5.03 -4.50 13.14
CA VAL A 2 -5.73 -3.24 12.90
C VAL A 2 -6.01 -2.61 14.25
N THR A 3 -5.57 -1.37 14.45
CA THR A 3 -5.68 -0.67 15.74
C THR A 3 -6.16 0.75 15.49
N GLY A 4 -7.13 1.22 16.27
CA GLY A 4 -7.62 2.60 16.16
C GLY A 4 -9.09 2.71 16.50
N SER A 5 -9.69 3.82 16.11
CA SER A 5 -11.09 4.13 16.39
C SER A 5 -11.65 5.12 15.38
N THR A 6 -12.96 5.05 15.18
CA THR A 6 -13.72 6.04 14.40
C THR A 6 -15.02 6.38 15.12
N LEU A 7 -15.41 7.65 15.08
CA LEU A 7 -16.71 8.14 15.51
C LEU A 7 -17.63 8.15 14.28
N LEU A 8 -18.83 7.58 14.42
CA LEU A 8 -19.86 7.62 13.40
C LEU A 8 -20.97 8.58 13.83
N THR A 9 -21.36 9.49 12.94
CA THR A 9 -22.43 10.47 13.18
C THR A 9 -23.53 10.30 12.13
N TRP A 10 -24.76 10.11 12.60
CA TRP A 10 -25.97 10.02 11.75
C TRP A 10 -26.79 11.30 11.87
N SER A 11 -27.25 11.83 10.74
CA SER A 11 -28.12 13.02 10.63
C SER A 11 -29.43 12.73 9.89
N GLY A 12 -29.81 11.45 9.75
CA GLY A 12 -30.97 11.01 8.98
C GLY A 12 -30.63 10.36 7.63
N ASP A 13 -29.36 10.48 7.20
CA ASP A 13 -28.85 9.79 6.01
C ASP A 13 -28.57 8.30 6.29
N PRO A 14 -28.78 7.41 5.30
CA PRO A 14 -28.44 5.99 5.43
C PRO A 14 -26.94 5.74 5.63
N MET A 15 -26.10 6.64 5.11
CA MET A 15 -24.64 6.58 5.24
C MET A 15 -24.17 7.57 6.30
N PRO A 16 -23.61 7.13 7.44
CA PRO A 16 -23.07 8.05 8.44
C PRO A 16 -21.78 8.72 7.96
N MET A 17 -21.52 9.88 8.53
CA MET A 17 -20.21 10.53 8.46
C MET A 17 -19.29 9.91 9.51
N ALA A 18 -18.03 9.69 9.15
CA ALA A 18 -17.02 9.09 9.99
C ALA A 18 -15.86 10.05 10.26
N ASN A 19 -15.40 10.09 11.51
CA ASN A 19 -14.21 10.80 11.94
C ASN A 19 -13.27 9.89 12.74
N GLY A 20 -12.05 9.67 12.27
CA GLY A 20 -11.08 8.84 12.98
C GLY A 20 -10.01 8.23 12.11
N ARG A 21 -9.31 7.23 12.66
CA ARG A 21 -8.18 6.56 12.02
C ARG A 21 -8.01 5.15 12.55
N PHE A 22 -7.59 4.25 11.65
CA PHE A 22 -7.00 2.96 11.99
C PHE A 22 -5.60 2.88 11.40
N ASP A 23 -4.67 2.34 12.17
CA ASP A 23 -3.37 1.86 11.70
C ASP A 23 -3.49 0.38 11.35
N VAL A 24 -2.81 -0.02 10.28
CA VAL A 24 -2.90 -1.35 9.69
C VAL A 24 -1.49 -1.91 9.53
N ASP A 25 -1.29 -3.12 10.03
CA ASP A 25 -0.07 -3.89 9.87
C ASP A 25 -0.38 -5.29 9.35
N GLY A 26 0.61 -5.96 8.77
CA GLY A 26 0.49 -7.34 8.29
C GLY A 26 1.08 -7.49 6.91
N GLU A 27 0.49 -8.37 6.11
CA GLU A 27 0.95 -8.69 4.76
C GLU A 27 -0.19 -8.50 3.76
N ILE A 28 0.16 -8.11 2.53
CA ILE A 28 -0.76 -8.09 1.40
C ILE A 28 -0.22 -8.94 0.25
N LEU A 29 -1.11 -9.35 -0.64
CA LEU A 29 -0.76 -9.97 -1.91
C LEU A 29 -0.94 -8.94 -3.03
N ALA A 30 0.15 -8.61 -3.72
CA ALA A 30 0.15 -7.72 -4.86
C ALA A 30 1.13 -8.25 -5.92
N PHE A 31 0.74 -8.19 -7.19
CA PHE A 31 1.58 -8.67 -8.31
C PHE A 31 2.08 -10.11 -8.14
N GLY A 32 1.28 -10.97 -7.50
CA GLY A 32 1.65 -12.36 -7.20
C GLY A 32 2.67 -12.51 -6.07
N GLN A 33 3.07 -11.41 -5.41
CA GLN A 33 4.02 -11.41 -4.31
C GLN A 33 3.35 -11.11 -2.98
N ARG A 34 3.95 -11.65 -1.92
CA ARG A 34 3.69 -11.25 -0.55
C ARG A 34 4.55 -10.03 -0.21
N LEU A 35 3.89 -8.97 0.23
CA LEU A 35 4.52 -7.72 0.67
C LEU A 35 4.16 -7.46 2.13
N GLU A 36 5.14 -7.12 2.94
CA GLU A 36 4.95 -6.72 4.33
C GLU A 36 4.56 -5.24 4.39
N ILE A 37 3.52 -4.90 5.12
CA ILE A 37 3.09 -3.52 5.33
C ILE A 37 4.12 -2.83 6.22
N SER A 38 4.82 -1.83 5.68
CA SER A 38 5.77 -0.99 6.43
C SER A 38 5.13 0.27 7.00
N GLU A 39 4.03 0.73 6.40
CA GLU A 39 3.21 1.83 6.90
C GLU A 39 1.77 1.64 6.41
N GLY A 40 0.78 1.48 7.28
CA GLY A 40 -0.62 1.32 6.88
C GLY A 40 -1.56 2.20 7.68
N SER A 41 -2.43 2.94 6.99
CA SER A 41 -3.48 3.72 7.64
C SER A 41 -4.75 3.82 6.81
N VAL A 42 -5.88 3.83 7.51
CA VAL A 42 -7.22 4.15 7.02
C VAL A 42 -7.70 5.37 7.79
N ARG A 43 -8.04 6.46 7.11
CA ARG A 43 -8.42 7.73 7.73
C ARG A 43 -9.81 8.14 7.29
N PHE A 44 -10.58 8.62 8.26
CA PHE A 44 -11.90 9.19 8.08
C PHE A 44 -11.83 10.66 8.54
N PRO A 45 -11.54 11.63 7.66
CA PRO A 45 -11.51 13.04 8.03
C PRO A 45 -12.87 13.70 7.75
N ASP A 46 -13.91 13.31 8.49
CA ASP A 46 -15.30 13.75 8.27
C ASP A 46 -15.79 13.43 6.85
N VAL A 47 -15.73 12.15 6.49
CA VAL A 47 -16.15 11.59 5.19
C VAL A 47 -17.23 10.53 5.36
N PRO A 48 -17.98 10.16 4.31
CA PRO A 48 -18.85 8.99 4.34
C PRO A 48 -18.10 7.76 4.86
N ALA A 49 -18.74 6.98 5.74
CA ALA A 49 -18.11 5.83 6.38
C ALA A 49 -17.70 4.71 5.41
N ASP A 50 -18.23 4.70 4.20
CA ASP A 50 -17.91 3.76 3.13
C ASP A 50 -16.81 4.26 2.17
N ASP A 51 -16.38 5.52 2.27
CA ASP A 51 -15.30 6.09 1.43
C ASP A 51 -14.13 6.72 2.21
N PRO A 52 -13.47 5.99 3.13
CA PRO A 52 -12.26 6.48 3.79
C PRO A 52 -11.08 6.68 2.84
N TYR A 53 -10.09 7.43 3.32
CA TYR A 53 -8.79 7.54 2.67
C TYR A 53 -7.82 6.46 3.17
N LEU A 54 -7.27 5.69 2.24
CA LEU A 54 -6.19 4.75 2.49
C LEU A 54 -4.83 5.42 2.26
N ARG A 55 -3.84 4.97 3.02
CA ARG A 55 -2.42 5.10 2.68
C ARG A 55 -1.69 3.88 3.22
N ILE A 56 -1.26 3.00 2.33
CA ILE A 56 -0.60 1.74 2.66
C ILE A 56 0.68 1.63 1.82
N ARG A 57 1.83 1.53 2.49
CA ARG A 57 3.11 1.12 1.92
C ARG A 57 3.35 -0.33 2.30
N ALA A 58 3.60 -1.16 1.31
CA ALA A 58 3.99 -2.54 1.53
C ALA A 58 5.17 -2.91 0.65
N GLU A 59 6.12 -3.64 1.20
CA GLU A 59 7.41 -3.92 0.56
C GLU A 59 7.90 -5.34 0.78
N ARG A 60 8.83 -5.75 -0.07
CA ARG A 60 9.61 -6.98 0.07
C ARG A 60 11.08 -6.69 -0.13
N GLU A 61 11.92 -7.55 0.42
CA GLU A 61 13.34 -7.56 0.11
C GLU A 61 13.59 -8.11 -1.31
N ILE A 62 14.62 -7.55 -1.95
CA ILE A 62 15.14 -7.98 -3.24
C ILE A 62 16.56 -8.50 -3.01
N PHE A 63 16.75 -9.79 -3.26
CA PHE A 63 18.05 -10.45 -3.12
C PHE A 63 18.80 -10.48 -4.45
N GLY A 64 20.13 -10.45 -4.39
CA GLY A 64 20.99 -10.53 -5.57
C GLY A 64 21.06 -9.24 -6.41
N ASN A 65 20.36 -8.17 -6.02
CA ASN A 65 20.42 -6.87 -6.69
C ASN A 65 21.29 -5.90 -5.90
N THR A 66 22.36 -5.37 -6.51
CA THR A 66 23.29 -4.45 -5.83
C THR A 66 22.77 -3.02 -5.76
N GLN A 67 21.77 -2.66 -6.59
CA GLN A 67 21.23 -1.31 -6.71
C GLN A 67 19.93 -1.12 -5.93
N VAL A 68 19.10 -2.16 -5.82
CA VAL A 68 17.79 -2.11 -5.16
C VAL A 68 17.73 -3.12 -4.02
N ARG A 69 17.38 -2.66 -2.81
CA ARG A 69 17.24 -3.52 -1.62
C ARG A 69 15.81 -3.95 -1.38
N ARG A 70 14.84 -3.09 -1.70
CA ARG A 70 13.41 -3.36 -1.55
C ARG A 70 12.62 -2.89 -2.75
N ALA A 71 11.55 -3.60 -3.06
CA ALA A 71 10.51 -3.17 -3.98
C ALA A 71 9.16 -3.23 -3.27
N GLY A 72 8.27 -2.31 -3.58
CA GLY A 72 7.01 -2.18 -2.87
C GLY A 72 5.96 -1.41 -3.65
N VAL A 73 4.80 -1.29 -3.03
CA VAL A 73 3.63 -0.59 -3.57
C VAL A 73 3.16 0.43 -2.56
N LEU A 74 2.78 1.61 -3.05
CA LEU A 74 2.01 2.60 -2.31
C LEU A 74 0.59 2.58 -2.84
N VAL A 75 -0.36 2.21 -1.98
CA VAL A 75 -1.79 2.34 -2.23
C VAL A 75 -2.27 3.58 -1.47
N ALA A 76 -2.84 4.56 -2.17
CA ALA A 76 -3.29 5.81 -1.56
C ALA A 76 -4.60 6.30 -2.19
N GLY A 77 -5.27 7.25 -1.54
CA GLY A 77 -6.51 7.84 -2.05
C GLY A 77 -7.76 7.28 -1.37
N SER A 78 -8.94 7.66 -1.84
CA SER A 78 -10.20 7.15 -1.30
C SER A 78 -10.39 5.68 -1.70
N VAL A 79 -11.08 4.87 -0.90
CA VAL A 79 -11.33 3.46 -1.27
C VAL A 79 -12.14 3.33 -2.56
N SER A 80 -12.97 4.32 -2.89
CA SER A 80 -13.71 4.39 -4.15
C SER A 80 -12.80 4.67 -5.36
N ARG A 81 -11.67 5.35 -5.15
CA ARG A 81 -10.75 5.80 -6.20
C ARG A 81 -9.28 5.74 -5.75
N PRO A 82 -8.74 4.55 -5.46
CA PRO A 82 -7.37 4.43 -5.02
C PRO A 82 -6.41 4.63 -6.20
N THR A 83 -5.22 5.14 -5.90
CA THR A 83 -4.03 5.07 -6.75
C THR A 83 -3.10 4.00 -6.21
N ILE A 84 -2.41 3.30 -7.12
CA ILE A 84 -1.40 2.29 -6.79
C ILE A 84 -0.14 2.66 -7.56
N GLU A 85 0.95 2.84 -6.84
CA GLU A 85 2.25 3.22 -7.42
C GLU A 85 3.31 2.22 -6.97
N ALA A 86 4.06 1.64 -7.90
CA ALA A 86 5.18 0.77 -7.56
C ALA A 86 6.45 1.59 -7.33
N TYR A 87 7.23 1.23 -6.31
CA TYR A 87 8.47 1.92 -5.96
C TYR A 87 9.57 0.94 -5.54
N THR A 88 10.80 1.44 -5.54
CA THR A 88 11.97 0.74 -4.99
C THR A 88 12.63 1.55 -3.87
N THR A 89 13.44 0.89 -3.06
CA THR A 89 14.35 1.53 -2.11
C THR A 89 15.77 0.99 -2.31
N PRO A 90 16.75 1.81 -2.73
CA PRO A 90 16.63 3.20 -3.22
C PRO A 90 15.67 3.40 -4.41
N ILE A 91 15.17 4.62 -4.62
CA ILE A 91 14.22 4.96 -5.69
C ILE A 91 14.83 4.75 -7.08
N THR A 92 14.08 4.09 -7.96
CA THR A 92 14.32 3.94 -9.39
C THR A 92 13.05 4.31 -10.17
N THR A 93 12.92 3.88 -11.42
CA THR A 93 11.65 4.05 -12.17
C THR A 93 10.58 3.08 -11.68
N GLU A 94 9.32 3.43 -11.92
CA GLU A 94 8.17 2.59 -11.60
C GLU A 94 8.17 1.28 -12.41
N GLU A 95 8.58 1.31 -13.67
CA GLU A 95 8.67 0.11 -14.51
C GLU A 95 9.69 -0.89 -13.95
N ARG A 96 10.82 -0.39 -13.42
CA ARG A 96 11.82 -1.24 -12.77
C ARG A 96 11.26 -1.81 -11.46
N ALA A 97 10.50 -1.02 -10.70
CA ALA A 97 9.82 -1.51 -9.49
C ALA A 97 8.82 -2.63 -9.83
N LEU A 98 7.96 -2.43 -10.83
CA LEU A 98 7.00 -3.44 -11.30
C LEU A 98 7.70 -4.70 -11.78
N THR A 99 8.79 -4.56 -12.55
CA THR A 99 9.59 -5.70 -13.01
C THR A 99 10.07 -6.53 -11.81
N LEU A 100 10.67 -5.89 -10.82
CA LEU A 100 11.18 -6.57 -9.62
C LEU A 100 10.06 -7.20 -8.76
N LEU A 101 8.89 -6.56 -8.70
CA LEU A 101 7.71 -7.13 -8.04
C LEU A 101 7.21 -8.36 -8.79
N VAL A 102 7.15 -8.35 -10.12
CA VAL A 102 6.67 -9.51 -10.87
C VAL A 102 7.67 -10.66 -10.86
N THR A 103 8.97 -10.39 -11.04
CA THR A 103 10.01 -11.43 -11.16
C THR A 103 10.53 -11.93 -9.81
N GLY A 104 10.35 -11.17 -8.73
CA GLY A 104 10.78 -11.52 -7.37
C GLY A 104 12.31 -11.47 -7.13
N SER A 105 13.10 -11.26 -8.18
CA SER A 105 14.55 -11.04 -8.17
C SER A 105 14.98 -10.49 -9.52
N ASP A 106 16.13 -9.82 -9.57
CA ASP A 106 16.73 -9.48 -10.87
C ASP A 106 17.07 -10.81 -11.59
N PHE A 107 16.51 -11.04 -12.78
CA PHE A 107 17.08 -12.00 -13.71
C PHE A 107 18.29 -11.29 -14.33
N ASP A 108 19.47 -11.61 -13.82
CA ASP A 108 20.73 -11.07 -14.31
C ASP A 108 20.98 -11.58 -15.74
N TYR A 109 20.48 -10.85 -16.75
CA TYR A 109 20.69 -11.17 -18.17
C TYR A 109 22.17 -11.06 -18.60
N GLU A 110 23.07 -10.54 -17.74
CA GLU A 110 24.50 -10.41 -18.05
C GLU A 110 25.34 -11.67 -17.76
N ARG A 111 24.70 -12.80 -17.42
CA ARG A 111 25.35 -14.12 -17.43
C ARG A 111 24.70 -15.04 -18.46
N GLY A 112 24.90 -14.70 -19.74
CA GLY A 112 24.63 -15.56 -20.90
C GLY A 112 25.86 -15.64 -21.79
#